data_AF-A0A8T6PGA8-F1
#
_entry.id   AF-A0A8T6PGA8-F1
#
_cell.length_a   1.000
_cell.length_b   1.000
_cell.length_c   1.000
_cell.angle_alpha   90.00
_cell.angle_beta   90.00
_cell.angle_gamma   90.00
#
_symmetry.space_group_name_H-M   'P 1'
#
loop_
_entity.id
_entity.type
_entity.pdbx_description
1 polymer ?
#
loop_
_entity_poly.entity_id
_entity_poly.type
_entity_poly.pdbx_seq_one_letter_code
_entity_poly.pdbx_strand_id
1 'polypeptide(L)'
;TFTGILILLAWVGLNEEDRMEEFTERFNGRSVERGAILFENNCSECHGQYGYGLEGVAPALNSHQLFGYDYFAPYDQELARLESELEALQEEPESPEVNARIEELEAQIRQVEDERREVEERLLYDYSDRLEPLQRELEQLDQQIIEQFGEAYNITSPTLLTVTVNNLQSEISALEAEQAELQAEVSAAQEAGEDPDPADQERLAEIEVEITALQEELEPLENLNNRRTTLVAQVGRFRALNDANQAVANLREQIAEVESELDALPPAPQEGADPDAEARAALNNELDQLDDQLSRQLDARDEARQALIDAGDIIPWDPDRDASRTDELAWEGSLRDLIKTTLVSGRPTSSSYWPRPMASWSQEGGGPLRDDEVEDLVDYIMNWDRDFTVEDQRKITQYPRIPTTGGGAEMEGEAVGTDVDSLVTELNELEVSEDTEIIAFDSQAGQAAWQDLGCAGCHIVGGGGAGPDPTGVYTRAEMHAEEDDYESPRHYLVESIVLPNAFLAEVNGVQYAEGVMPQNFGDQLDIVTLSNLIAYLESFD
;
A
#
# COMPACT_ATOMS: atom_id res chain seq x y z
N THR A 1 -54.84 -27.81 35.06
CA THR A 1 -56.13 -27.48 34.41
C THR A 1 -55.84 -27.00 33.00
N PHE A 2 -56.79 -27.11 32.08
CA PHE A 2 -56.66 -26.56 30.71
C PHE A 2 -56.21 -25.09 30.73
N THR A 3 -56.77 -24.29 31.65
CA THR A 3 -56.37 -22.90 31.91
C THR A 3 -54.89 -22.75 32.26
N GLY A 4 -54.32 -23.65 33.07
CA GLY A 4 -52.90 -23.62 33.43
C GLY A 4 -51.98 -23.89 32.24
N ILE A 5 -52.39 -24.75 31.30
CA ILE A 5 -51.64 -25.01 30.06
C ILE A 5 -51.69 -23.79 29.14
N LEU A 6 -52.86 -23.15 29.00
CA LEU A 6 -53.00 -21.93 28.19
C LEU A 6 -52.16 -20.77 28.72
N ILE A 7 -52.09 -20.59 30.04
CA ILE A 7 -51.23 -19.57 30.67
C ILE A 7 -49.75 -19.87 30.41
N LEU A 8 -49.33 -21.14 30.51
CA LEU A 8 -47.96 -21.55 30.24
C LEU A 8 -47.57 -21.34 28.77
N LEU A 9 -48.44 -21.70 27.83
CA LEU A 9 -48.20 -21.49 26.39
C LEU A 9 -48.17 -20.01 26.02
N ALA A 10 -49.03 -19.18 26.62
CA ALA A 10 -48.99 -17.73 26.43
C ALA A 10 -47.69 -17.13 26.97
N TRP A 11 -47.22 -17.58 28.14
CA TRP A 11 -45.95 -17.15 28.71
C TRP A 11 -44.73 -17.58 27.87
N VAL A 12 -44.70 -18.84 27.41
CA VAL A 12 -43.65 -19.33 26.50
C VAL A 12 -43.69 -18.55 25.18
N GLY A 13 -44.86 -18.31 24.60
CA GLY A 13 -44.98 -17.57 23.35
C GLY A 13 -44.53 -16.12 23.44
N LEU A 14 -44.69 -15.47 24.61
CA LEU A 14 -44.21 -14.10 24.84
C LEU A 14 -42.69 -14.04 25.08
N ASN A 15 -42.08 -15.10 25.62
CA ASN A 15 -40.65 -15.16 25.90
C ASN A 15 -39.86 -15.95 24.85
N GLU A 16 -40.51 -16.43 23.78
CA GLU A 16 -39.88 -17.23 22.74
C GLU A 16 -38.90 -16.39 21.92
N GLU A 17 -39.23 -15.12 21.67
CA GLU A 17 -38.38 -14.18 20.92
C GLU A 17 -37.03 -13.97 21.62
N ASP A 18 -37.04 -13.56 22.90
CA ASP A 18 -35.82 -13.42 23.71
C ASP A 18 -34.99 -14.71 23.77
N ARG A 19 -35.65 -15.88 23.89
CA ARG A 19 -34.95 -17.18 23.95
C ARG A 19 -34.31 -17.53 22.60
N MET A 20 -34.97 -17.22 21.50
CA MET A 20 -34.46 -17.46 20.15
C MET A 20 -33.33 -16.50 19.82
N GLU A 21 -33.39 -15.25 20.28
CA GLU A 21 -32.31 -14.28 20.19
C GLU A 21 -31.06 -14.77 20.95
N GLU A 22 -31.20 -15.14 22.23
CA GLU A 22 -30.09 -15.69 23.04
C GLU A 22 -29.50 -16.96 22.42
N PHE A 23 -30.34 -17.83 21.85
CA PHE A 23 -29.85 -19.03 21.16
C PHE A 23 -29.08 -18.69 19.88
N THR A 24 -29.54 -17.70 19.12
CA THR A 24 -28.89 -17.21 17.90
C THR A 24 -27.54 -16.58 18.22
N GLU A 25 -27.47 -15.72 19.24
CA GLU A 25 -26.22 -15.12 19.72
C GLU A 25 -25.21 -16.22 20.13
N ARG A 26 -25.64 -17.20 20.92
CA ARG A 26 -24.79 -18.34 21.31
C ARG A 26 -24.38 -19.22 20.13
N PHE A 27 -25.21 -19.33 19.10
CA PHE A 27 -24.89 -20.07 17.88
C PHE A 27 -23.82 -19.33 17.07
N ASN A 28 -24.01 -18.02 16.84
CA ASN A 28 -23.06 -17.16 16.15
C ASN A 28 -21.72 -17.10 16.90
N GLY A 29 -21.74 -16.97 18.23
CA GLY A 29 -20.51 -16.99 19.03
C GLY A 29 -19.69 -18.29 18.85
N ARG A 30 -20.35 -19.46 18.80
CA ARG A 30 -19.65 -20.73 18.51
C ARG A 30 -19.14 -20.80 17.07
N SER A 31 -19.85 -20.19 16.13
CA SER A 31 -19.43 -20.08 14.73
C SER A 31 -18.10 -19.32 14.64
N VAL A 32 -18.05 -18.14 15.26
CA VAL A 32 -16.86 -17.30 15.38
C VAL A 32 -15.70 -18.03 16.09
N GLU A 33 -15.96 -18.74 17.19
CA GLU A 33 -14.93 -19.53 17.90
C GLU A 33 -14.31 -20.63 17.02
N ARG A 34 -15.13 -21.33 16.23
CA ARG A 34 -14.63 -22.34 15.28
C ARG A 34 -13.89 -21.69 14.12
N GLY A 35 -14.41 -20.59 13.59
CA GLY A 35 -13.76 -19.80 12.56
C GLY A 35 -12.39 -19.29 12.96
N ALA A 36 -12.22 -18.85 14.22
CA ALA A 36 -10.92 -18.43 14.75
C ALA A 36 -9.88 -19.56 14.69
N ILE A 37 -10.27 -20.79 15.06
CA ILE A 37 -9.40 -21.97 14.99
C ILE A 37 -9.05 -22.28 13.52
N LEU A 38 -10.02 -22.18 12.61
CA LEU A 38 -9.78 -22.39 11.19
C LEU A 38 -8.84 -21.33 10.63
N PHE A 39 -9.03 -20.06 11.00
CA PHE A 39 -8.20 -18.94 10.53
C PHE A 39 -6.76 -19.10 11.00
N GLU A 40 -6.55 -19.41 12.28
CA GLU A 40 -5.22 -19.64 12.85
C GLU A 40 -4.48 -20.77 12.13
N ASN A 41 -5.18 -21.85 11.76
CA ASN A 41 -4.55 -23.03 11.14
C ASN A 41 -4.34 -22.90 9.62
N ASN A 42 -5.08 -22.03 8.93
CA ASN A 42 -5.14 -22.02 7.46
C ASN A 42 -4.84 -20.66 6.82
N CYS A 43 -5.14 -19.54 7.50
CA CYS A 43 -5.12 -18.20 6.91
C CYS A 43 -4.04 -17.29 7.52
N SER A 44 -3.69 -17.51 8.78
CA SER A 44 -2.75 -16.67 9.55
C SER A 44 -1.33 -16.63 8.97
N GLU A 45 -0.88 -17.70 8.29
CA GLU A 45 0.45 -17.74 7.65
C GLU A 45 0.58 -16.67 6.54
N CYS A 46 -0.52 -16.31 5.89
CA CYS A 46 -0.53 -15.30 4.82
C CYS A 46 -1.09 -13.96 5.30
N HIS A 47 -2.20 -13.96 6.02
CA HIS A 47 -2.89 -12.72 6.44
C HIS A 47 -2.45 -12.20 7.81
N GLY A 48 -1.51 -12.88 8.47
CA GLY A 48 -1.06 -12.58 9.83
C GLY A 48 -2.05 -13.10 10.89
N GLN A 49 -1.54 -13.34 12.10
CA GLN A 49 -2.33 -13.87 13.23
C GLN A 49 -3.57 -13.02 13.56
N TYR A 50 -3.46 -11.70 13.38
CA TYR A 50 -4.54 -10.74 13.67
C TYR A 50 -5.25 -10.24 12.42
N GLY A 51 -4.95 -10.80 11.25
CA GLY A 51 -5.53 -10.39 9.98
C GLY A 51 -5.00 -9.06 9.43
N TYR A 52 -3.87 -8.53 9.91
CA TYR A 52 -3.31 -7.25 9.45
C TYR A 52 -2.52 -7.33 8.13
N GLY A 53 -2.52 -8.49 7.49
CA GLY A 53 -1.74 -8.75 6.29
C GLY A 53 -0.28 -9.02 6.61
N LEU A 54 0.43 -9.46 5.59
CA LEU A 54 1.89 -9.59 5.61
C LEU A 54 2.42 -8.92 4.34
N GLU A 55 3.41 -8.06 4.52
CA GLU A 55 4.00 -7.27 3.45
C GLU A 55 4.42 -8.18 2.28
N GLY A 56 3.94 -7.84 1.08
CA GLY A 56 4.25 -8.60 -0.12
C GLY A 56 3.69 -10.03 -0.17
N VAL A 57 2.92 -10.51 0.81
CA VAL A 57 2.38 -11.88 0.84
C VAL A 57 0.88 -11.91 0.63
N ALA A 58 0.12 -11.23 1.49
CA ALA A 58 -1.34 -11.16 1.40
C ALA A 58 -1.86 -9.93 2.13
N PRO A 59 -3.05 -9.44 1.75
CA PRO A 59 -3.57 -8.21 2.31
C PRO A 59 -4.15 -8.38 3.72
N ALA A 60 -4.33 -7.25 4.40
CA ALA A 60 -5.09 -7.14 5.63
C ALA A 60 -6.56 -7.47 5.35
N LEU A 61 -7.10 -8.33 6.21
CA LEU A 61 -8.53 -8.65 6.30
C LEU A 61 -9.16 -7.97 7.52
N ASN A 62 -8.37 -7.66 8.54
CA ASN A 62 -8.77 -6.85 9.68
C ASN A 62 -8.35 -5.40 9.41
N SER A 63 -9.06 -4.73 8.49
CA SER A 63 -8.80 -3.37 8.05
C SER A 63 -10.09 -2.58 7.85
N HIS A 64 -10.06 -1.29 8.16
CA HIS A 64 -11.19 -0.38 7.94
C HIS A 64 -11.67 -0.42 6.48
N GLN A 65 -10.74 -0.48 5.51
CA GLN A 65 -11.05 -0.59 4.08
C GLN A 65 -11.88 -1.83 3.74
N LEU A 66 -11.63 -3.01 4.34
CA LEU A 66 -12.44 -4.19 4.03
C LEU A 66 -13.91 -4.00 4.45
N PHE A 67 -14.12 -3.35 5.59
CA PHE A 67 -15.44 -3.12 6.18
C PHE A 67 -16.10 -1.82 5.72
N GLY A 68 -15.40 -1.01 4.92
CA GLY A 68 -15.86 0.30 4.48
C GLY A 68 -16.09 1.27 5.64
N TYR A 69 -15.23 1.20 6.66
CA TYR A 69 -15.35 2.06 7.83
C TYR A 69 -14.83 3.46 7.52
N ASP A 70 -15.73 4.43 7.63
CA ASP A 70 -15.44 5.85 7.44
C ASP A 70 -15.14 6.52 8.79
N TYR A 71 -13.89 6.96 8.97
CA TYR A 71 -13.42 7.68 10.15
C TYR A 71 -14.15 9.01 10.39
N PHE A 72 -14.72 9.61 9.34
CA PHE A 72 -15.35 10.93 9.39
C PHE A 72 -16.88 10.88 9.46
N ALA A 73 -17.50 9.74 9.18
CA ALA A 73 -18.96 9.59 9.17
C ALA A 73 -19.67 10.15 10.43
N PRO A 74 -19.18 9.97 11.67
CA PRO A 74 -19.81 10.57 12.85
C PRO A 74 -19.78 12.11 12.83
N TYR A 75 -18.69 12.69 12.35
CA TYR A 75 -18.50 14.13 12.26
C TYR A 75 -19.34 14.73 11.14
N ASP A 76 -19.34 14.09 9.96
CA ASP A 76 -20.10 14.56 8.80
C ASP A 76 -21.62 14.52 9.07
N GLN A 77 -22.10 13.50 9.80
CA GLN A 77 -23.50 13.43 10.25
C GLN A 77 -23.86 14.55 11.22
N GLU A 78 -22.97 14.86 12.16
CA GLU A 78 -23.18 15.92 13.13
C GLU A 78 -23.12 17.31 12.49
N LEU A 79 -22.17 17.54 11.58
CA LEU A 79 -22.09 18.77 10.78
C LEU A 79 -23.36 18.97 9.97
N ALA A 80 -23.81 17.97 9.21
CA ALA A 80 -25.03 18.07 8.43
C ALA A 80 -26.27 18.38 9.30
N ARG A 81 -26.32 17.83 10.52
CA ARG A 81 -27.38 18.13 11.50
C ARG A 81 -27.33 19.59 11.97
N LEU A 82 -26.14 20.06 12.34
CA LEU A 82 -25.92 21.43 12.84
C LEU A 82 -26.14 22.48 11.75
N GLU A 83 -25.64 22.25 10.54
CA GLU A 83 -25.80 23.13 9.39
C GLU A 83 -27.27 23.25 8.98
N SER A 84 -28.01 22.14 8.98
CA SER A 84 -29.45 22.17 8.70
C SER A 84 -30.23 22.97 9.76
N GLU A 85 -29.84 22.89 11.03
CA GLU A 85 -30.43 23.69 12.11
C GLU A 85 -30.09 25.18 11.95
N LEU A 86 -28.84 25.49 11.56
CA LEU A 86 -28.37 26.84 11.31
C LEU A 86 -29.12 27.49 10.13
N GLU A 87 -29.26 26.79 9.01
CA GLU A 87 -30.00 27.25 7.83
C GLU A 87 -31.46 27.57 8.19
N ALA A 88 -32.12 26.70 8.96
CA ALA A 88 -33.49 26.91 9.40
C ALA A 88 -33.65 28.17 10.27
N LEU A 89 -32.68 28.46 11.15
CA LEU A 89 -32.70 29.65 12.00
C LEU A 89 -32.38 30.94 11.24
N GLN A 90 -31.54 30.87 10.20
CA GLN A 90 -31.23 32.03 9.35
C GLN A 90 -32.44 32.50 8.53
N GLU A 91 -33.44 31.63 8.30
CA GLU A 91 -34.72 32.01 7.70
C GLU A 91 -35.70 32.67 8.70
N GLU A 92 -35.46 32.55 10.01
CA GLU A 92 -36.30 33.16 11.03
C GLU A 92 -36.09 34.69 11.13
N PRO A 93 -37.10 35.46 11.58
CA PRO A 93 -36.93 36.89 11.79
C PRO A 93 -35.86 37.18 12.85
N GLU A 94 -34.92 38.09 12.53
CA GLU A 94 -33.87 38.50 13.45
C GLU A 94 -34.41 38.87 14.83
N SER A 95 -33.89 38.19 15.85
CA SER A 95 -34.19 38.47 17.25
C SER A 95 -32.95 38.17 18.11
N PRO A 96 -32.82 38.78 19.30
CA PRO A 96 -31.68 38.49 20.18
C PRO A 96 -31.54 37.01 20.56
N GLU A 97 -32.66 36.27 20.60
CA GLU A 97 -32.67 34.83 20.91
C GLU A 97 -32.19 33.99 19.71
N VAL A 98 -32.67 34.33 18.49
CA VAL A 98 -32.23 33.69 17.24
C VAL A 98 -30.75 33.95 16.99
N ASN A 99 -30.29 35.20 17.16
CA ASN A 99 -28.88 35.55 16.95
C ASN A 99 -27.96 34.81 17.93
N ALA A 100 -28.35 34.72 19.21
CA ALA A 100 -27.57 33.97 20.20
C ALA A 100 -27.50 32.47 19.88
N ARG A 101 -28.58 31.89 19.32
CA ARG A 101 -28.59 30.48 18.90
C ARG A 101 -27.74 30.25 17.64
N ILE A 102 -27.75 31.17 16.69
CA ILE A 102 -26.88 31.15 15.51
C ILE A 102 -25.41 31.16 15.95
N GLU A 103 -25.02 32.09 16.82
CA GLU A 103 -23.64 32.16 17.35
C GLU A 103 -23.23 30.85 18.06
N GLU A 104 -24.15 30.22 18.80
CA GLU A 104 -23.91 28.93 19.46
C GLU A 104 -23.71 27.79 18.45
N LEU A 105 -24.56 27.70 17.42
CA LEU A 105 -24.45 26.68 16.39
C LEU A 105 -23.19 26.84 15.56
N GLU A 106 -22.84 28.06 15.17
CA GLU A 106 -21.59 28.35 14.47
C GLU A 106 -20.37 27.94 15.31
N ALA A 107 -20.42 28.12 16.63
CA ALA A 107 -19.37 27.65 17.52
C ALA A 107 -19.30 26.11 17.59
N GLN A 108 -20.44 25.42 17.61
CA GLN A 108 -20.50 23.95 17.58
C GLN A 108 -19.98 23.40 16.25
N ILE A 109 -20.35 24.01 15.11
CA ILE A 109 -19.86 23.61 13.79
C ILE A 109 -18.33 23.72 13.75
N ARG A 110 -17.76 24.88 14.14
CA ARG A 110 -16.30 25.05 14.22
C ARG A 110 -15.63 23.99 15.08
N GLN A 111 -16.22 23.67 16.24
CA GLN A 111 -15.68 22.63 17.12
C GLN A 111 -15.65 21.26 16.41
N VAL A 112 -16.75 20.87 15.75
CA VAL A 112 -16.82 19.56 15.06
C VAL A 112 -15.87 19.52 13.86
N GLU A 113 -15.72 20.64 13.12
CA GLU A 113 -14.74 20.77 12.04
C GLU A 113 -13.31 20.60 12.55
N ASP A 114 -12.99 21.16 13.71
CA ASP A 114 -11.67 21.02 14.35
C ASP A 114 -11.43 19.58 14.82
N GLU A 115 -12.42 18.93 15.44
CA GLU A 115 -12.32 17.52 15.84
C GLU A 115 -12.14 16.60 14.63
N ARG A 116 -12.87 16.86 13.53
CA ARG A 116 -12.72 16.14 12.26
C ARG A 116 -11.30 16.29 11.69
N ARG A 117 -10.77 17.52 11.70
CA ARG A 117 -9.40 17.82 11.24
C ARG A 117 -8.35 17.14 12.11
N GLU A 118 -8.56 17.07 13.43
CA GLU A 118 -7.65 16.37 14.33
C GLU A 118 -7.55 14.87 13.99
N VAL A 119 -8.67 14.23 13.66
CA VAL A 119 -8.67 12.82 13.21
C VAL A 119 -7.90 12.64 11.91
N GLU A 120 -8.12 13.51 10.94
CA GLU A 120 -7.40 13.50 9.66
C GLU A 120 -5.88 13.67 9.87
N GLU A 121 -5.48 14.61 10.73
CA GLU A 121 -4.07 14.82 11.05
C GLU A 121 -3.45 13.63 11.76
N ARG A 122 -4.21 12.96 12.64
CA ARG A 122 -3.74 11.74 13.30
C ARG A 122 -3.58 10.57 12.33
N LEU A 123 -4.45 10.44 11.31
CA LEU A 123 -4.33 9.43 10.27
C LEU A 123 -3.14 9.68 9.34
N LEU A 124 -2.88 10.94 9.00
CA LEU A 124 -1.86 11.30 8.03
C LEU A 124 -0.46 11.46 8.63
N TYR A 125 -0.34 12.03 9.83
CA TYR A 125 0.94 12.55 10.33
C TYR A 125 1.34 12.05 11.72
N ASP A 126 0.42 11.54 12.54
CA ASP A 126 0.77 11.02 13.86
C ASP A 126 1.29 9.58 13.78
N TYR A 127 2.61 9.44 13.87
CA TYR A 127 3.30 8.15 14.08
C TYR A 127 4.20 8.19 15.33
N SER A 128 3.84 9.02 16.30
CA SER A 128 4.62 9.19 17.53
C SER A 128 4.76 7.89 18.34
N ASP A 129 3.77 7.00 18.22
CA ASP A 129 3.74 5.66 18.81
C ASP A 129 4.82 4.71 18.26
N ARG A 130 5.39 5.00 17.08
CA ARG A 130 6.45 4.21 16.44
C ARG A 130 7.85 4.64 16.86
N LEU A 131 8.04 5.93 17.13
CA LEU A 131 9.36 6.50 17.40
C LEU A 131 10.01 5.93 18.68
N GLU A 132 9.27 5.86 19.78
CA GLU A 132 9.81 5.40 21.06
C GLU A 132 10.20 3.90 21.04
N PRO A 133 9.39 2.97 20.50
CA PRO A 133 9.81 1.59 20.29
C PRO A 133 11.07 1.44 19.42
N LEU A 134 11.18 2.18 18.32
CA LEU A 134 12.33 2.12 17.42
C LEU A 134 13.61 2.63 18.11
N GLN A 135 13.51 3.69 18.91
CA GLN A 135 14.61 4.18 19.74
C GLN A 135 15.07 3.12 20.74
N ARG A 136 14.13 2.44 21.42
CA ARG A 136 14.44 1.35 22.34
C ARG A 136 15.11 0.18 21.63
N GLU A 137 14.68 -0.18 20.41
CA GLU A 137 15.33 -1.22 19.62
C GLU A 137 16.77 -0.82 19.26
N LEU A 138 16.99 0.44 18.86
CA LEU A 138 18.32 0.94 18.53
C LEU A 138 19.25 0.92 19.74
N GLU A 139 18.76 1.33 20.91
CA GLU A 139 19.52 1.26 22.16
C GLU A 139 19.89 -0.19 22.54
N GLN A 140 18.98 -1.14 22.35
CA GLN A 140 19.25 -2.56 22.60
C GLN A 140 20.28 -3.13 21.63
N LEU A 141 20.20 -2.76 20.35
CA LEU A 141 21.17 -3.17 19.34
C LEU A 141 22.56 -2.57 19.62
N ASP A 142 22.60 -1.30 20.00
CA ASP A 142 23.83 -0.61 20.39
C ASP A 142 24.49 -1.27 21.62
N GLN A 143 23.69 -1.68 22.62
CA GLN A 143 24.17 -2.46 23.77
C GLN A 143 24.71 -3.83 23.34
N GLN A 144 23.98 -4.55 22.48
CA GLN A 144 24.40 -5.86 21.97
C GLN A 144 25.77 -5.77 21.27
N ILE A 145 25.98 -4.76 20.44
CA ILE A 145 27.25 -4.53 19.73
C ILE A 145 28.40 -4.36 20.72
N ILE A 146 28.22 -3.51 21.74
CA ILE A 146 29.25 -3.23 22.74
C ILE A 146 29.54 -4.49 23.57
N GLU A 147 28.51 -5.21 23.99
CA GLU A 147 28.67 -6.43 24.81
C GLU A 147 29.38 -7.55 24.05
N GLN A 148 29.08 -7.73 22.76
CA GLN A 148 29.65 -8.81 21.95
C GLN A 148 31.05 -8.49 21.42
N PHE A 149 31.30 -7.24 20.99
CA PHE A 149 32.49 -6.88 20.22
C PHE A 149 33.33 -5.76 20.84
N GLY A 150 32.86 -5.14 21.93
CA GLY A 150 33.52 -4.02 22.59
C GLY A 150 34.93 -4.32 23.06
N GLU A 151 35.17 -5.48 23.67
CA GLU A 151 36.49 -5.88 24.16
C GLU A 151 37.44 -6.29 23.01
N ALA A 152 36.95 -7.09 22.07
CA ALA A 152 37.75 -7.64 20.97
C ALA A 152 38.24 -6.56 20.00
N TYR A 153 37.37 -5.62 19.64
CA TYR A 153 37.64 -4.60 18.62
C TYR A 153 37.75 -3.18 19.19
N ASN A 154 37.79 -3.03 20.52
CA ASN A 154 37.83 -1.73 21.21
C ASN A 154 36.65 -0.80 20.82
N ILE A 155 35.48 -1.39 20.57
CA ILE A 155 34.25 -0.66 20.24
C ILE A 155 33.67 -0.09 21.53
N THR A 156 34.03 1.16 21.82
CA THR A 156 33.53 1.92 22.99
C THR A 156 32.28 2.75 22.68
N SER A 157 31.95 2.87 21.39
CA SER A 157 30.76 3.54 20.87
C SER A 157 30.27 2.77 19.64
N PRO A 158 28.95 2.62 19.44
CA PRO A 158 28.40 1.95 18.27
C PRO A 158 28.79 2.62 16.93
N THR A 159 29.16 3.91 16.96
CA THR A 159 29.69 4.62 15.78
C THR A 159 31.05 4.12 15.32
N LEU A 160 31.79 3.40 16.16
CA LEU A 160 33.06 2.79 15.80
C LEU A 160 32.88 1.48 15.03
N LEU A 161 31.69 0.86 15.07
CA LEU A 161 31.42 -0.39 14.37
C LEU A 161 31.69 -0.27 12.86
N THR A 162 31.20 0.80 12.23
CA THR A 162 31.45 1.08 10.81
C THR A 162 32.93 1.22 10.50
N VAL A 163 33.72 1.82 11.40
CA VAL A 163 35.17 1.95 11.23
C VAL A 163 35.84 0.58 11.31
N THR A 164 35.44 -0.26 12.26
CA THR A 164 35.96 -1.63 12.39
C THR A 164 35.66 -2.46 11.14
N VAL A 165 34.42 -2.42 10.65
CA VAL A 165 34.00 -3.11 9.40
C VAL A 165 34.86 -2.64 8.22
N ASN A 166 35.00 -1.33 8.01
CA ASN A 166 35.80 -0.79 6.90
C ASN A 166 37.28 -1.18 7.00
N ASN A 167 37.85 -1.25 8.21
CA ASN A 167 39.24 -1.66 8.39
C ASN A 167 39.44 -3.14 8.02
N LEU A 168 38.55 -4.03 8.48
CA LEU A 168 38.60 -5.46 8.16
C LEU A 168 38.40 -5.71 6.65
N GLN A 169 37.44 -5.03 6.03
CA GLN A 169 37.24 -5.06 4.58
C GLN A 169 38.49 -4.61 3.81
N SER A 170 39.15 -3.55 4.30
CA SER A 170 40.38 -3.06 3.69
C SER A 170 41.55 -4.03 3.85
N GLU A 171 41.62 -4.77 4.96
CA GLU A 171 42.65 -5.79 5.20
C GLU A 171 42.44 -7.01 4.28
N ILE A 172 41.20 -7.49 4.17
CA ILE A 172 40.81 -8.54 3.21
C ILE A 172 41.14 -8.12 1.78
N SER A 173 40.75 -6.90 1.38
CA SER A 173 41.03 -6.39 0.03
C SER A 173 42.53 -6.33 -0.29
N ALA A 174 43.37 -6.04 0.70
CA ALA A 174 44.82 -6.03 0.53
C ALA A 174 45.38 -7.45 0.35
N LEU A 175 44.87 -8.42 1.12
CA LEU A 175 45.25 -9.83 1.00
C LEU A 175 44.78 -10.44 -0.33
N GLU A 176 43.58 -10.11 -0.78
CA GLU A 176 43.06 -10.53 -2.10
C GLU A 176 43.92 -9.99 -3.25
N ALA A 177 44.42 -8.76 -3.12
CA ALA A 177 45.33 -8.18 -4.11
C ALA A 177 46.69 -8.91 -4.12
N GLU A 178 47.25 -9.22 -2.96
CA GLU A 178 48.49 -10.02 -2.83
C GLU A 178 48.30 -11.44 -3.40
N GLN A 179 47.17 -12.08 -3.07
CA GLN A 179 46.80 -13.40 -3.60
C GLN A 179 46.74 -13.38 -5.13
N ALA A 180 46.10 -12.37 -5.72
CA ALA A 180 45.96 -12.24 -7.16
C ALA A 180 47.32 -12.08 -7.87
N GLU A 181 48.24 -11.30 -7.28
CA GLU A 181 49.60 -11.13 -7.80
C GLU A 181 50.39 -12.45 -7.78
N LEU A 182 50.43 -13.13 -6.62
CA LEU A 182 51.11 -14.43 -6.47
C LEU A 182 50.50 -15.51 -7.36
N GLN A 183 49.17 -15.54 -7.50
CA GLN A 183 48.47 -16.48 -8.37
C GLN A 183 48.88 -16.28 -9.84
N ALA A 184 49.07 -15.02 -10.26
CA ALA A 184 49.52 -14.69 -11.61
C ALA A 184 50.97 -15.13 -11.85
N GLU A 185 51.87 -14.94 -10.87
CA GLU A 185 53.26 -15.39 -10.95
C GLU A 185 53.36 -16.92 -11.04
N VAL A 186 52.61 -17.64 -10.19
CA VAL A 186 52.53 -19.10 -10.22
C VAL A 186 51.99 -19.60 -11.56
N SER A 187 50.96 -18.96 -12.09
CA SER A 187 50.37 -19.32 -13.39
C SER A 187 51.36 -19.07 -14.54
N ALA A 188 52.07 -17.95 -14.52
CA ALA A 188 53.07 -17.62 -15.54
C ALA A 188 54.24 -18.62 -15.57
N ALA A 189 54.72 -19.06 -14.39
CA ALA A 189 55.75 -20.10 -14.30
C ALA A 189 55.27 -21.43 -14.90
N GLN A 190 54.04 -21.84 -14.60
CA GLN A 190 53.43 -23.05 -15.16
C GLN A 190 53.29 -22.98 -16.69
N GLU A 191 52.86 -21.84 -17.23
CA GLU A 191 52.74 -21.61 -18.68
C GLU A 191 54.10 -21.63 -19.38
N ALA A 192 55.16 -21.14 -18.72
CA ALA A 192 56.53 -21.21 -19.21
C ALA A 192 57.13 -22.63 -19.15
N GLY A 193 56.44 -23.59 -18.52
CA GLY A 193 56.95 -24.94 -18.26
C GLY A 193 58.02 -24.98 -17.18
N GLU A 194 58.05 -23.99 -16.31
CA GLU A 194 58.91 -23.88 -15.13
C GLU A 194 58.17 -24.40 -13.89
N ASP A 195 58.92 -24.94 -12.92
CA ASP A 195 58.34 -25.27 -11.61
C ASP A 195 58.14 -23.95 -10.84
N PRO A 196 56.91 -23.63 -10.37
CA PRO A 196 56.68 -22.40 -9.61
C PRO A 196 57.47 -22.37 -8.30
N ASP A 197 57.79 -21.18 -7.79
CA ASP A 197 58.51 -21.05 -6.52
C ASP A 197 57.67 -21.67 -5.38
N PRO A 198 58.22 -22.64 -4.63
CA PRO A 198 57.53 -23.21 -3.47
C PRO A 198 57.14 -22.17 -2.41
N ALA A 199 57.89 -21.07 -2.28
CA ALA A 199 57.58 -20.00 -1.34
C ALA A 199 56.29 -19.26 -1.71
N ASP A 200 56.07 -18.99 -3.00
CA ASP A 200 54.87 -18.32 -3.50
C ASP A 200 53.65 -19.23 -3.32
N GLN A 201 53.81 -20.53 -3.55
CA GLN A 201 52.76 -21.52 -3.31
C GLN A 201 52.41 -21.66 -1.82
N GLU A 202 53.40 -21.62 -0.93
CA GLU A 202 53.18 -21.63 0.52
C GLU A 202 52.47 -20.36 0.98
N ARG A 203 52.89 -19.18 0.51
CA ARG A 203 52.24 -17.90 0.85
C ARG A 203 50.81 -17.83 0.32
N LEU A 204 50.53 -18.33 -0.88
CA LEU A 204 49.16 -18.41 -1.41
C LEU A 204 48.23 -19.22 -0.49
N ALA A 205 48.70 -20.37 0.01
CA ALA A 205 47.92 -21.20 0.92
C ALA A 205 47.72 -20.51 2.29
N GLU A 206 48.70 -19.76 2.77
CA GLU A 206 48.58 -18.96 3.99
C GLU A 206 47.57 -17.82 3.84
N ILE A 207 47.63 -17.06 2.74
CA ILE A 207 46.69 -15.96 2.45
C ILE A 207 45.26 -16.47 2.35
N GLU A 208 45.03 -17.63 1.71
CA GLU A 208 43.71 -18.23 1.61
C GLU A 208 43.10 -18.51 3.01
N VAL A 209 43.92 -18.98 3.95
CA VAL A 209 43.52 -19.19 5.35
C VAL A 209 43.29 -17.87 6.09
N GLU A 210 44.16 -16.87 5.89
CA GLU A 210 44.02 -15.53 6.49
C GLU A 210 42.72 -14.83 6.04
N ILE A 211 42.44 -14.82 4.73
CA ILE A 211 41.20 -14.26 4.17
C ILE A 211 39.98 -14.97 4.74
N THR A 212 39.98 -16.30 4.77
CA THR A 212 38.84 -17.08 5.30
C THR A 212 38.56 -16.72 6.76
N ALA A 213 39.60 -16.63 7.60
CA ALA A 213 39.45 -16.28 9.00
C ALA A 213 38.91 -14.85 9.19
N LEU A 214 39.42 -13.88 8.41
CA LEU A 214 38.93 -12.50 8.48
C LEU A 214 37.49 -12.37 7.98
N GLN A 215 37.09 -13.15 6.96
CA GLN A 215 35.71 -13.19 6.48
C GLN A 215 34.75 -13.73 7.55
N GLU A 216 35.13 -14.79 8.26
CA GLU A 216 34.35 -15.34 9.39
C GLU A 216 34.19 -14.33 10.54
N GLU A 217 35.21 -13.49 10.78
CA GLU A 217 35.14 -12.40 11.77
C GLU A 217 34.27 -11.22 11.29
N LEU A 218 34.33 -10.90 10.01
CA LEU A 218 33.67 -9.75 9.40
C LEU A 218 32.15 -9.93 9.29
N GLU A 219 31.68 -11.12 8.91
CA GLU A 219 30.25 -11.39 8.65
C GLU A 219 29.30 -10.91 9.77
N PRO A 220 29.50 -11.26 11.07
CA PRO A 220 28.60 -10.81 12.12
C PRO A 220 28.68 -9.29 12.37
N LEU A 221 29.85 -8.68 12.19
CA LEU A 221 30.03 -7.22 12.33
C LEU A 221 29.31 -6.46 11.21
N GLU A 222 29.40 -6.94 9.97
CA GLU A 222 28.69 -6.38 8.82
C GLU A 222 27.17 -6.49 9.00
N ASN A 223 26.67 -7.65 9.44
CA ASN A 223 25.24 -7.84 9.68
C ASN A 223 24.71 -6.83 10.70
N LEU A 224 25.39 -6.68 11.83
CA LEU A 224 25.03 -5.70 12.86
C LEU A 224 25.19 -4.26 12.38
N ASN A 225 26.23 -3.96 11.60
CA ASN A 225 26.44 -2.63 11.04
C ASN A 225 25.33 -2.24 10.07
N ASN A 226 24.90 -3.17 9.21
CA ASN A 226 23.81 -2.97 8.26
C ASN A 226 22.49 -2.77 8.99
N ARG A 227 22.16 -3.66 9.94
CA ARG A 227 20.94 -3.54 10.75
C ARG A 227 20.90 -2.21 11.51
N ARG A 228 22.01 -1.83 12.12
CA ARG A 228 22.13 -0.56 12.85
C ARG A 228 21.97 0.64 11.91
N THR A 229 22.61 0.62 10.75
CA THR A 229 22.52 1.70 9.76
C THR A 229 21.08 1.91 9.31
N THR A 230 20.37 0.83 8.98
CA THR A 230 18.94 0.87 8.63
C THR A 230 18.10 1.44 9.76
N LEU A 231 18.27 0.96 10.99
CA LEU A 231 17.49 1.39 12.14
C LEU A 231 17.77 2.85 12.53
N VAL A 232 19.01 3.32 12.43
CA VAL A 232 19.38 4.73 12.62
C VAL A 232 18.68 5.62 11.59
N ALA A 233 18.68 5.22 10.32
CA ALA A 233 18.01 5.97 9.27
C ALA A 233 16.48 6.04 9.50
N GLN A 234 15.87 4.91 9.88
CA GLN A 234 14.45 4.82 10.19
C GLN A 234 14.06 5.71 11.40
N VAL A 235 14.79 5.61 12.52
CA VAL A 235 14.59 6.50 13.68
C VAL A 235 14.74 7.98 13.29
N GLY A 236 15.69 8.29 12.40
CA GLY A 236 15.91 9.63 11.88
C GLY A 236 14.68 10.19 11.15
N ARG A 237 14.05 9.40 10.27
CA ARG A 237 12.86 9.80 9.52
C ARG A 237 11.64 10.01 10.42
N PHE A 238 11.37 9.08 11.34
CA PHE A 238 10.27 9.26 12.31
C PHE A 238 10.49 10.47 13.23
N ARG A 239 11.74 10.73 13.65
CA ARG A 239 12.07 11.93 14.43
C ARG A 239 11.82 13.20 13.61
N ALA A 240 12.21 13.23 12.33
CA ALA A 240 11.96 14.39 11.47
C ALA A 240 10.46 14.71 11.36
N LEU A 241 9.61 13.70 11.16
CA LEU A 241 8.16 13.90 11.13
C LEU A 241 7.61 14.38 12.48
N ASN A 242 8.07 13.78 13.58
CA ASN A 242 7.65 14.19 14.93
C ASN A 242 8.03 15.65 15.23
N ASP A 243 9.25 16.05 14.88
CA ASP A 243 9.74 17.42 15.09
C ASP A 243 8.95 18.42 14.21
N ALA A 244 8.63 18.06 12.97
CA ALA A 244 7.79 18.87 12.08
C ALA A 244 6.35 19.02 12.62
N ASN A 245 5.75 17.94 13.13
CA ASN A 245 4.44 17.98 13.80
C ASN A 245 4.45 18.94 14.99
N GLN A 246 5.49 18.88 15.82
CA GLN A 246 5.62 19.77 16.96
C GLN A 246 5.79 21.23 16.54
N ALA A 247 6.54 21.50 15.46
CA ALA A 247 6.71 22.84 14.92
C ALA A 247 5.38 23.42 14.40
N VAL A 248 4.60 22.63 13.65
CA VAL A 248 3.25 23.00 13.18
C VAL A 248 2.33 23.31 14.35
N ALA A 249 2.28 22.44 15.37
CA ALA A 249 1.44 22.65 16.55
C ALA A 249 1.80 23.95 17.29
N ASN A 250 3.10 24.19 17.53
CA ASN A 250 3.57 25.40 18.20
C ASN A 250 3.24 26.68 17.40
N LEU A 251 3.30 26.62 16.06
CA LEU A 251 2.95 27.78 15.21
C LEU A 251 1.46 28.07 15.23
N ARG A 252 0.61 27.04 15.21
CA ARG A 252 -0.84 27.20 15.36
C ARG A 252 -1.23 27.81 16.70
N GLU A 253 -0.57 27.40 17.79
CA GLU A 253 -0.79 27.99 19.11
C GLU A 253 -0.42 29.48 19.12
N GLN A 254 0.71 29.86 18.51
CA GLN A 254 1.10 31.27 18.37
C GLN A 254 0.12 32.07 17.51
N ILE A 255 -0.36 31.51 16.40
CA ILE A 255 -1.36 32.16 15.54
C ILE A 255 -2.64 32.40 16.34
N ALA A 256 -3.15 31.38 17.04
CA ALA A 256 -4.35 31.51 17.86
C ALA A 256 -4.19 32.55 18.99
N GLU A 257 -3.00 32.69 19.58
CA GLU A 257 -2.70 33.73 20.57
C GLU A 257 -2.80 35.13 19.93
N VAL A 258 -2.19 35.33 18.76
CA VAL A 258 -2.21 36.62 18.04
C VAL A 258 -3.61 36.96 17.52
N GLU A 259 -4.36 35.98 17.02
CA GLU A 259 -5.78 36.14 16.64
C GLU A 259 -6.62 36.56 17.85
N SER A 260 -6.42 35.93 19.01
CA SER A 260 -7.09 36.33 20.24
C SER A 260 -6.72 37.75 20.69
N GLU A 261 -5.48 38.19 20.49
CA GLU A 261 -5.08 39.59 20.74
C GLU A 261 -5.76 40.56 19.77
N LEU A 262 -5.89 40.18 18.50
CA LEU A 262 -6.55 40.97 17.47
C LEU A 262 -8.05 41.12 17.76
N ASP A 263 -8.72 40.03 18.15
CA ASP A 263 -10.14 40.00 18.51
C ASP A 263 -10.44 40.78 19.79
N ALA A 264 -9.47 40.90 20.69
CA ALA A 264 -9.60 41.71 21.91
C ALA A 264 -9.60 43.23 21.61
N LEU A 265 -9.17 43.66 20.43
CA LEU A 265 -9.18 45.07 20.05
C LEU A 265 -10.60 45.54 19.70
N PRO A 266 -10.99 46.78 20.06
CA PRO A 266 -12.28 47.34 19.64
C PRO A 266 -12.42 47.28 18.11
N PRO A 267 -13.63 47.10 17.55
CA PRO A 267 -13.82 47.14 16.10
C PRO A 267 -13.45 48.53 15.55
N ALA A 268 -12.91 48.56 14.33
CA ALA A 268 -12.54 49.81 13.68
C ALA A 268 -13.78 50.72 13.53
N PRO A 269 -13.72 51.99 13.96
CA PRO A 269 -14.85 52.90 13.86
C PRO A 269 -15.23 53.16 12.39
N GLN A 270 -16.53 53.14 12.09
CA GLN A 270 -17.04 53.38 10.73
C GLN A 270 -16.74 54.81 10.22
N GLU A 271 -16.57 55.76 11.13
CA GLU A 271 -16.20 57.13 10.82
C GLU A 271 -15.10 57.62 11.78
N GLY A 272 -14.09 58.33 11.24
CA GLY A 272 -13.01 58.92 12.01
C GLY A 272 -11.69 58.15 11.92
N ALA A 273 -10.68 58.62 12.66
CA ALA A 273 -9.39 57.94 12.77
C ALA A 273 -9.51 56.82 13.82
N ASP A 274 -9.00 55.65 13.46
CA ASP A 274 -8.99 54.47 14.30
C ASP A 274 -7.79 54.52 15.27
N PRO A 275 -8.03 54.58 16.59
CA PRO A 275 -6.98 54.74 17.58
C PRO A 275 -6.06 53.52 17.68
N ASP A 276 -6.55 52.34 17.30
CA ASP A 276 -5.84 51.06 17.39
C ASP A 276 -5.31 50.60 16.03
N ALA A 277 -5.34 51.47 15.01
CA ALA A 277 -4.92 51.13 13.65
C ALA A 277 -3.47 50.62 13.57
N GLU A 278 -2.56 51.21 14.36
CA GLU A 278 -1.15 50.80 14.42
C GLU A 278 -1.00 49.43 15.09
N ALA A 279 -1.75 49.17 16.17
CA ALA A 279 -1.75 47.87 16.85
C ALA A 279 -2.33 46.76 15.97
N ARG A 280 -3.49 47.00 15.32
CA ARG A 280 -4.06 46.04 14.35
C ARG A 280 -3.12 45.78 13.18
N ALA A 281 -2.46 46.81 12.64
CA ALA A 281 -1.50 46.63 11.56
C ALA A 281 -0.27 45.83 12.00
N ALA A 282 0.18 45.98 13.25
CA ALA A 282 1.28 45.20 13.80
C ALA A 282 0.91 43.72 13.98
N LEU A 283 -0.24 43.44 14.60
CA LEU A 283 -0.75 42.07 14.79
C LEU A 283 -1.01 41.36 13.46
N ASN A 284 -1.62 42.03 12.49
CA ASN A 284 -1.84 41.45 11.15
C ASN A 284 -0.52 41.11 10.45
N ASN A 285 0.51 41.94 10.57
CA ASN A 285 1.83 41.64 10.01
C ASN A 285 2.54 40.49 10.75
N GLU A 286 2.26 40.33 12.04
CA GLU A 286 2.72 39.17 12.81
C GLU A 286 2.01 37.89 12.36
N LEU A 287 0.68 37.93 12.15
CA LEU A 287 -0.08 36.83 11.54
C LEU A 287 0.47 36.45 10.17
N ASP A 288 0.66 37.43 9.27
CA ASP A 288 1.23 37.18 7.94
C ASP A 288 2.59 36.44 8.03
N GLN A 289 3.44 36.81 9.01
CA GLN A 289 4.74 36.17 9.22
C GLN A 289 4.63 34.77 9.82
N LEU A 290 3.68 34.56 10.74
CA LEU A 290 3.43 33.25 11.33
C LEU A 290 2.79 32.30 10.32
N ASP A 291 1.89 32.77 9.47
CA ASP A 291 1.30 32.01 8.37
C ASP A 291 2.36 31.59 7.34
N ASP A 292 3.27 32.50 6.96
CA ASP A 292 4.42 32.18 6.11
C ASP A 292 5.37 31.14 6.76
N GLN A 293 5.45 31.12 8.09
CA GLN A 293 6.21 30.09 8.81
C GLN A 293 5.45 28.77 8.84
N LEU A 294 4.14 28.81 9.12
CA LEU A 294 3.27 27.65 9.18
C LEU A 294 3.25 26.93 7.83
N SER A 295 3.07 27.66 6.73
CA SER A 295 3.12 27.08 5.37
C SER A 295 4.41 26.32 5.13
N ARG A 296 5.57 26.89 5.49
CA ARG A 296 6.87 26.20 5.34
C ARG A 296 7.02 24.98 6.24
N GLN A 297 6.43 24.99 7.44
CA GLN A 297 6.45 23.82 8.32
C GLN A 297 5.47 22.73 7.88
N LEU A 298 4.36 23.10 7.25
CA LEU A 298 3.45 22.15 6.62
C LEU A 298 4.15 21.44 5.45
N ASP A 299 4.84 22.18 4.58
CA ASP A 299 5.65 21.60 3.49
C ASP A 299 6.71 20.65 4.04
N ALA A 300 7.45 21.06 5.08
CA ALA A 300 8.47 20.21 5.72
C ALA A 300 7.88 18.95 6.39
N ARG A 301 6.67 19.05 6.95
CA ARG A 301 5.93 17.91 7.51
C ARG A 301 5.53 16.92 6.42
N ASP A 302 5.07 17.43 5.28
CA ASP A 302 4.69 16.62 4.11
C ASP A 302 5.92 15.93 3.51
N GLU A 303 7.04 16.64 3.36
CA GLU A 303 8.32 16.06 2.94
C GLU A 303 8.79 14.96 3.91
N ALA A 304 8.69 15.18 5.22
CA ALA A 304 9.06 14.18 6.22
C ALA A 304 8.16 12.94 6.18
N ARG A 305 6.85 13.12 5.96
CA ARG A 305 5.90 12.02 5.75
C ARG A 305 6.23 11.25 4.48
N GLN A 306 6.49 11.96 3.37
CA GLN A 306 6.84 11.33 2.09
C GLN A 306 8.11 10.49 2.21
N ALA A 307 9.13 10.99 2.92
CA ALA A 307 10.35 10.24 3.16
C ALA A 307 10.12 8.91 3.92
N LEU A 308 9.10 8.81 4.77
CA LEU A 308 8.71 7.54 5.41
C LEU A 308 8.03 6.60 4.42
N ILE A 309 7.18 7.12 3.53
CA ILE A 309 6.49 6.34 2.48
C ILE A 309 7.51 5.77 1.50
N ASP A 310 8.40 6.61 0.97
CA ASP A 310 9.43 6.22 0.00
C ASP A 310 10.38 5.15 0.57
N ALA A 311 10.62 5.21 1.89
CA ALA A 311 11.45 4.24 2.59
C ALA A 311 10.70 2.95 2.97
N GLY A 312 9.38 2.88 2.76
CA GLY A 312 8.52 1.77 3.18
C GLY A 312 8.33 1.66 4.70
N ASP A 313 8.58 2.73 5.46
CA ASP A 313 8.47 2.72 6.93
C ASP A 313 7.01 2.80 7.42
N ILE A 314 6.14 3.40 6.60
CA ILE A 314 4.70 3.54 6.86
C ILE A 314 3.92 3.17 5.60
N ILE A 315 2.69 2.72 5.81
CA ILE A 315 1.70 2.60 4.74
C ILE A 315 0.81 3.83 4.83
N PRO A 316 0.77 4.70 3.80
CA PRO A 316 -0.08 5.87 3.84
C PRO A 316 -1.54 5.44 3.90
N TRP A 317 -2.31 6.07 4.79
CA TRP A 317 -3.75 6.10 4.65
C TRP A 317 -4.11 6.95 3.43
N ASP A 318 -4.97 6.42 2.57
CA ASP A 318 -5.45 7.06 1.34
C ASP A 318 -6.98 7.11 1.36
N PRO A 319 -7.59 8.28 1.63
CA PRO A 319 -9.05 8.39 1.73
C PRO A 319 -9.80 7.96 0.46
N ASP A 320 -9.21 8.20 -0.71
CA ASP A 320 -9.88 7.95 -1.99
C ASP A 320 -9.92 6.44 -2.31
N ARG A 321 -8.90 5.71 -1.87
CA ARG A 321 -8.79 4.26 -2.07
C ARG A 321 -9.37 3.45 -0.92
N ASP A 322 -9.34 3.97 0.30
CA ASP A 322 -9.63 3.19 1.50
C ASP A 322 -11.11 3.24 1.95
N ALA A 323 -12.01 3.86 1.16
CA ALA A 323 -13.41 4.05 1.53
C ALA A 323 -14.21 2.74 1.70
N SER A 324 -14.04 1.76 0.81
CA SER A 324 -14.66 0.42 0.91
C SER A 324 -14.12 -0.54 -0.15
N ARG A 325 -13.77 -1.76 0.26
CA ARG A 325 -13.26 -2.80 -0.66
C ARG A 325 -14.34 -3.31 -1.63
N THR A 326 -15.62 -3.29 -1.27
CA THR A 326 -16.67 -3.66 -2.22
C THR A 326 -16.82 -2.62 -3.31
N ASP A 327 -16.67 -1.34 -2.96
CA ASP A 327 -16.81 -0.22 -3.89
C ASP A 327 -15.58 -0.15 -4.81
N GLU A 328 -14.38 -0.33 -4.27
CA GLU A 328 -13.12 -0.42 -5.03
C GLU A 328 -13.15 -1.54 -6.08
N LEU A 329 -13.91 -2.61 -5.83
CA LEU A 329 -14.08 -3.74 -6.77
C LEU A 329 -15.35 -3.65 -7.62
N ALA A 330 -16.17 -2.60 -7.46
CA ALA A 330 -17.52 -2.52 -8.04
C ALA A 330 -18.36 -3.79 -7.78
N TRP A 331 -18.23 -4.38 -6.58
CA TRP A 331 -18.92 -5.60 -6.19
C TRP A 331 -20.38 -5.31 -5.82
N GLU A 332 -21.33 -5.84 -6.59
CA GLU A 332 -22.77 -5.60 -6.38
C GLU A 332 -23.38 -6.39 -5.19
N GLY A 333 -22.66 -7.37 -4.64
CA GLY A 333 -23.12 -8.20 -3.53
C GLY A 333 -22.79 -7.64 -2.14
N SER A 334 -23.10 -8.38 -1.08
CA SER A 334 -22.66 -7.98 0.26
C SER A 334 -21.18 -8.27 0.48
N LEU A 335 -20.54 -7.57 1.45
CA LEU A 335 -19.19 -7.90 1.90
C LEU A 335 -19.07 -9.36 2.35
N ARG A 336 -20.11 -9.88 3.03
CA ARG A 336 -20.17 -11.29 3.41
C ARG A 336 -20.08 -12.21 2.19
N ASP A 337 -20.79 -11.88 1.11
CA ASP A 337 -20.75 -12.65 -0.14
C ASP A 337 -19.39 -12.53 -0.82
N LEU A 338 -18.74 -11.36 -0.78
CA LEU A 338 -17.38 -11.17 -1.30
C LEU A 338 -16.39 -12.09 -0.57
N ILE A 339 -16.44 -12.13 0.76
CA ILE A 339 -15.57 -12.98 1.59
C ILE A 339 -15.87 -14.45 1.31
N LYS A 340 -17.15 -14.85 1.32
CA LYS A 340 -17.56 -16.23 1.10
C LYS A 340 -17.15 -16.73 -0.29
N THR A 341 -17.42 -15.97 -1.34
CA THR A 341 -17.06 -16.35 -2.72
C THR A 341 -15.54 -16.43 -2.90
N THR A 342 -14.79 -15.53 -2.25
CA THR A 342 -13.33 -15.57 -2.19
C THR A 342 -12.82 -16.86 -1.53
N LEU A 343 -13.44 -17.31 -0.43
CA LEU A 343 -13.06 -18.57 0.23
C LEU A 343 -13.47 -19.80 -0.59
N VAL A 344 -14.64 -19.77 -1.23
CA VAL A 344 -15.14 -20.89 -2.04
C VAL A 344 -14.29 -21.09 -3.29
N SER A 345 -14.00 -20.03 -4.03
CA SER A 345 -13.34 -20.14 -5.33
C SER A 345 -11.82 -19.93 -5.25
N GLY A 346 -11.32 -19.35 -4.16
CA GLY A 346 -9.99 -18.76 -4.10
C GLY A 346 -9.90 -17.50 -4.97
N ARG A 347 -8.67 -17.01 -5.16
CA ARG A 347 -8.28 -16.01 -6.15
C ARG A 347 -7.09 -16.53 -6.93
N PRO A 348 -7.28 -17.42 -7.92
CA PRO A 348 -6.19 -17.99 -8.70
C PRO A 348 -5.36 -16.93 -9.43
N THR A 349 -5.99 -15.84 -9.88
CA THR A 349 -5.31 -14.70 -10.52
C THR A 349 -4.44 -13.90 -9.56
N SER A 350 -4.57 -14.11 -8.25
CA SER A 350 -3.77 -13.38 -7.26
C SER A 350 -2.29 -13.74 -7.33
N SER A 351 -1.90 -14.80 -8.06
CA SER A 351 -0.49 -15.08 -8.36
C SER A 351 0.19 -14.05 -9.25
N SER A 352 -0.55 -13.19 -9.96
CA SER A 352 0.08 -12.13 -10.78
C SER A 352 0.61 -10.96 -9.95
N TYR A 353 0.14 -10.79 -8.71
CA TYR A 353 0.55 -9.68 -7.84
C TYR A 353 0.82 -10.07 -6.37
N TRP A 354 0.70 -11.36 -6.02
CA TRP A 354 1.16 -11.96 -4.78
C TRP A 354 2.03 -13.19 -5.05
N PRO A 355 3.04 -13.46 -4.21
CA PRO A 355 3.97 -14.58 -4.40
C PRO A 355 3.29 -15.94 -4.26
N ARG A 356 2.11 -15.99 -3.62
CA ARG A 356 1.30 -17.21 -3.51
C ARG A 356 -0.16 -16.88 -3.87
N PRO A 357 -0.77 -17.59 -4.83
CA PRO A 357 -2.19 -17.42 -5.11
C PRO A 357 -3.03 -17.87 -3.91
N MET A 358 -4.15 -17.20 -3.66
CA MET A 358 -5.12 -17.67 -2.70
C MET A 358 -5.89 -18.85 -3.32
N ALA A 359 -5.58 -20.08 -2.92
CA ALA A 359 -6.30 -21.25 -3.41
C ALA A 359 -7.75 -21.30 -2.90
N SER A 360 -8.58 -22.14 -3.52
CA SER A 360 -9.91 -22.47 -2.99
C SER A 360 -9.80 -23.17 -1.63
N TRP A 361 -10.66 -22.77 -0.69
CA TRP A 361 -10.79 -23.40 0.62
C TRP A 361 -12.00 -24.32 0.75
N SER A 362 -13.08 -24.09 -0.03
CA SER A 362 -14.26 -24.96 -0.02
C SER A 362 -14.03 -26.28 -0.75
N GLN A 363 -14.56 -27.37 -0.23
CA GLN A 363 -14.63 -28.67 -0.92
C GLN A 363 -15.29 -28.60 -2.30
N GLU A 364 -16.25 -27.68 -2.51
CA GLU A 364 -16.88 -27.49 -3.82
C GLU A 364 -15.90 -26.91 -4.85
N GLY A 365 -14.98 -26.05 -4.42
CA GLY A 365 -13.90 -25.50 -5.24
C GLY A 365 -12.61 -26.34 -5.23
N GLY A 366 -12.62 -27.53 -4.60
CA GLY A 366 -11.47 -28.44 -4.50
C GLY A 366 -10.57 -28.24 -3.28
N GLY A 367 -10.95 -27.36 -2.36
CA GLY A 367 -10.28 -27.10 -1.08
C GLY A 367 -10.63 -28.08 0.05
N PRO A 368 -10.05 -27.92 1.25
CA PRO A 368 -10.20 -28.87 2.35
C PRO A 368 -11.45 -28.68 3.21
N LEU A 369 -12.04 -27.48 3.25
CA LEU A 369 -13.08 -27.10 4.22
C LEU A 369 -14.48 -27.43 3.72
N ARG A 370 -15.32 -27.93 4.63
CA ARG A 370 -16.76 -28.10 4.36
C ARG A 370 -17.47 -26.75 4.34
N ASP A 371 -18.65 -26.68 3.75
CA ASP A 371 -19.47 -25.46 3.72
C ASP A 371 -19.75 -24.86 5.11
N ASP A 372 -19.99 -25.69 6.14
CA ASP A 372 -20.18 -25.21 7.51
C ASP A 372 -18.92 -24.56 8.09
N GLU A 373 -17.75 -25.07 7.72
CA GLU A 373 -16.44 -24.53 8.14
C GLU A 373 -16.11 -23.23 7.37
N VAL A 374 -16.53 -23.12 6.11
CA VAL A 374 -16.43 -21.86 5.35
C VAL A 374 -17.30 -20.78 5.98
N GLU A 375 -18.53 -21.10 6.38
CA GLU A 375 -19.40 -20.14 7.09
C GLU A 375 -18.83 -19.73 8.46
N ASP A 376 -18.27 -20.67 9.22
CA ASP A 376 -17.57 -20.37 10.48
C ASP A 376 -16.43 -19.35 10.25
N LEU A 377 -15.63 -19.51 9.19
CA LEU A 377 -14.57 -18.57 8.80
C LEU A 377 -15.12 -17.20 8.40
N VAL A 378 -16.19 -17.17 7.60
CA VAL A 378 -16.85 -15.93 7.19
C VAL A 378 -17.36 -15.19 8.43
N ASP A 379 -18.02 -15.88 9.36
CA ASP A 379 -18.49 -15.28 10.62
C ASP A 379 -17.34 -14.73 11.45
N TYR A 380 -16.21 -15.44 11.53
CA TYR A 380 -15.03 -14.96 12.24
C TYR A 380 -14.43 -13.69 11.62
N ILE A 381 -14.28 -13.64 10.29
CA ILE A 381 -13.77 -12.45 9.59
C ILE A 381 -14.76 -11.29 9.76
N MET A 382 -16.06 -11.52 9.56
CA MET A 382 -17.09 -10.50 9.74
C MET A 382 -17.15 -9.95 11.19
N ASN A 383 -16.73 -10.72 12.18
CA ASN A 383 -16.65 -10.28 13.58
C ASN A 383 -15.48 -9.30 13.85
N TRP A 384 -14.62 -9.01 12.86
CA TRP A 384 -13.67 -7.90 12.97
C TRP A 384 -14.29 -6.54 12.70
N ASP A 385 -15.49 -6.49 12.11
CA ASP A 385 -16.21 -5.24 11.91
C ASP A 385 -16.51 -4.56 13.26
N ARG A 386 -16.00 -3.35 13.43
CA ARG A 386 -16.05 -2.56 14.67
C ARG A 386 -15.71 -1.11 14.37
N ASP A 387 -15.86 -0.25 15.37
CA ASP A 387 -15.31 1.10 15.32
C ASP A 387 -13.78 1.07 15.25
N PHE A 388 -13.22 1.28 14.06
CA PHE A 388 -11.78 1.28 13.85
C PHE A 388 -11.16 2.55 14.42
N THR A 389 -10.01 2.41 15.07
CA THR A 389 -9.24 3.55 15.58
C THR A 389 -8.08 3.91 14.63
N VAL A 390 -7.48 5.08 14.83
CA VAL A 390 -6.26 5.49 14.11
C VAL A 390 -5.10 4.52 14.40
N GLU A 391 -5.05 3.93 15.59
CA GLU A 391 -4.06 2.92 15.95
C GLU A 391 -4.29 1.60 15.21
N ASP A 392 -5.54 1.27 14.85
CA ASP A 392 -5.83 0.11 14.02
C ASP A 392 -5.37 0.32 12.58
N GLN A 393 -5.51 1.53 12.03
CA GLN A 393 -4.93 1.90 10.74
C GLN A 393 -3.42 1.62 10.70
N ARG A 394 -2.70 2.02 11.75
CA ARG A 394 -1.24 1.85 11.86
C ARG A 394 -0.78 0.39 12.01
N LYS A 395 -1.68 -0.55 12.28
CA LYS A 395 -1.35 -1.99 12.35
C LYS A 395 -1.40 -2.65 10.99
N ILE A 396 -2.10 -2.06 10.01
CA ILE A 396 -2.19 -2.59 8.66
C ILE A 396 -0.79 -2.67 8.08
N THR A 397 -0.39 -3.86 7.67
CA THR A 397 0.93 -4.14 7.09
C THR A 397 0.86 -4.26 5.58
N GLN A 398 -0.32 -4.41 5.01
CA GLN A 398 -0.50 -4.50 3.56
C GLN A 398 -1.97 -4.33 3.20
N TYR A 399 -2.33 -3.32 2.40
CA TYR A 399 -3.68 -3.25 1.84
C TYR A 399 -3.88 -4.23 0.68
N PRO A 400 -5.14 -4.66 0.42
CA PRO A 400 -5.55 -5.29 -0.83
C PRO A 400 -5.00 -4.56 -2.06
N ARG A 401 -4.26 -5.28 -2.90
CA ARG A 401 -3.89 -4.79 -4.22
C ARG A 401 -5.11 -4.88 -5.14
N ILE A 402 -5.30 -3.89 -6.01
CA ILE A 402 -6.19 -4.05 -7.14
C ILE A 402 -5.40 -4.88 -8.17
N PRO A 403 -5.99 -5.92 -8.79
CA PRO A 403 -5.30 -6.77 -9.76
C PRO A 403 -4.66 -6.03 -10.96
N THR A 404 -4.96 -4.73 -11.14
CA THR A 404 -4.40 -3.84 -12.15
C THR A 404 -3.23 -2.98 -11.64
N THR A 405 -2.90 -3.02 -10.34
CA THR A 405 -1.78 -2.31 -9.69
C THR A 405 -0.76 -3.30 -9.10
N GLY A 406 -0.41 -4.31 -9.88
CA GLY A 406 0.74 -5.16 -9.58
C GLY A 406 2.04 -4.36 -9.72
N GLY A 407 2.56 -3.84 -8.61
CA GLY A 407 3.97 -3.52 -8.41
C GLY A 407 4.65 -2.58 -9.43
N GLY A 408 4.54 -1.28 -9.20
CA GLY A 408 5.65 -0.33 -9.43
C GLY A 408 6.30 -0.31 -10.81
N ALA A 409 5.58 0.19 -11.81
CA ALA A 409 6.15 1.14 -12.74
C ALA A 409 5.21 2.36 -12.75
N GLU A 410 5.71 3.52 -12.38
CA GLU A 410 5.05 4.77 -12.75
C GLU A 410 4.96 4.79 -14.27
N MET A 411 3.75 4.74 -14.81
CA MET A 411 3.53 4.89 -16.25
C MET A 411 3.69 6.38 -16.57
N GLU A 412 4.90 6.76 -16.98
CA GLU A 412 5.22 8.10 -17.46
C GLU A 412 4.62 8.29 -18.87
N GLY A 413 3.32 8.54 -18.95
CA GLY A 413 2.68 8.81 -20.24
C GLY A 413 1.20 9.18 -20.15
N GLU A 414 0.71 9.91 -21.16
CA GLU A 414 -0.72 10.12 -21.36
C GLU A 414 -1.38 8.79 -21.77
N ALA A 415 -2.60 8.55 -21.29
CA ALA A 415 -3.36 7.38 -21.65
C ALA A 415 -3.66 7.33 -23.16
N VAL A 416 -3.54 6.16 -23.77
CA VAL A 416 -3.73 5.94 -25.21
C VAL A 416 -5.17 6.13 -25.70
N GLY A 417 -6.16 6.00 -24.80
CA GLY A 417 -7.57 6.02 -25.15
C GLY A 417 -7.98 4.84 -26.05
N THR A 418 -8.96 5.04 -26.94
CA THR A 418 -9.61 3.96 -27.70
C THR A 418 -9.64 4.19 -29.23
N ASP A 419 -8.92 5.19 -29.74
CA ASP A 419 -8.82 5.46 -31.19
C ASP A 419 -7.79 4.53 -31.86
N VAL A 420 -8.25 3.35 -32.27
CA VAL A 420 -7.40 2.28 -32.82
C VAL A 420 -6.57 2.74 -34.03
N ASP A 421 -7.16 3.51 -34.96
CA ASP A 421 -6.46 3.96 -36.16
C ASP A 421 -5.34 4.94 -35.82
N SER A 422 -5.58 5.85 -34.86
CA SER A 422 -4.55 6.76 -34.35
C SER A 422 -3.43 5.98 -33.67
N LEU A 423 -3.76 5.00 -32.84
CA LEU A 423 -2.77 4.22 -32.10
C LEU A 423 -1.89 3.36 -33.00
N VAL A 424 -2.46 2.72 -34.02
CA VAL A 424 -1.66 1.95 -35.00
C VAL A 424 -0.71 2.87 -35.76
N THR A 425 -1.14 4.09 -36.10
CA THR A 425 -0.26 5.08 -36.75
C THR A 425 0.88 5.49 -35.83
N GLU A 426 0.59 5.79 -34.57
CA GLU A 426 1.58 6.20 -33.57
C GLU A 426 2.59 5.09 -33.25
N LEU A 427 2.13 3.83 -33.15
CA LEU A 427 2.99 2.67 -32.99
C LEU A 427 3.95 2.48 -34.18
N ASN A 428 3.47 2.69 -35.42
CA ASN A 428 4.32 2.60 -36.60
C ASN A 428 5.38 3.72 -36.65
N GLU A 429 5.04 4.92 -36.18
CA GLU A 429 5.99 6.03 -36.04
C GLU A 429 7.03 5.76 -34.95
N LEU A 430 6.60 5.15 -33.84
CA LEU A 430 7.46 4.78 -32.72
C LEU A 430 8.47 3.69 -33.10
N GLU A 431 8.07 2.71 -33.92
CA GLU A 431 8.94 1.61 -34.38
C GLU A 431 10.12 2.10 -35.24
N VAL A 432 9.92 3.18 -36.00
CA VAL A 432 10.94 3.76 -36.89
C VAL A 432 11.69 4.92 -36.24
N SER A 433 11.41 5.24 -34.97
CA SER A 433 12.10 6.28 -34.22
C SER A 433 13.57 5.90 -34.00
N GLU A 434 14.48 6.86 -34.23
CA GLU A 434 15.90 6.73 -33.87
C GLU A 434 16.19 7.28 -32.45
N ASP A 435 15.15 7.63 -31.69
CA ASP A 435 15.29 8.14 -30.34
C ASP A 435 15.69 7.03 -29.37
N THR A 436 16.96 7.02 -29.00
CA THR A 436 17.55 6.00 -28.11
C THR A 436 17.19 6.19 -26.64
N GLU A 437 16.47 7.25 -26.28
CA GLU A 437 16.01 7.48 -24.90
C GLU A 437 14.67 6.79 -24.60
N ILE A 438 13.92 6.33 -25.61
CA ILE A 438 12.64 5.62 -25.45
C ILE A 438 12.83 4.13 -25.73
N ILE A 439 12.56 3.28 -24.73
CA ILE A 439 12.58 1.81 -24.87
C ILE A 439 11.18 1.33 -25.31
N ALA A 440 10.93 1.37 -26.62
CA ALA A 440 9.72 0.87 -27.25
C ALA A 440 9.95 -0.47 -27.95
N PHE A 441 8.87 -1.25 -28.14
CA PHE A 441 8.90 -2.59 -28.74
C PHE A 441 9.89 -3.58 -28.06
N ASP A 442 10.10 -3.43 -26.75
CA ASP A 442 10.87 -4.39 -25.95
C ASP A 442 9.97 -5.51 -25.43
N SER A 443 10.13 -6.70 -25.99
CA SER A 443 9.39 -7.90 -25.57
C SER A 443 9.59 -8.28 -24.10
N GLN A 444 10.72 -7.93 -23.47
CA GLN A 444 10.97 -8.20 -22.05
C GLN A 444 10.20 -7.22 -21.17
N ALA A 445 10.17 -5.94 -21.54
CA ALA A 445 9.31 -4.95 -20.89
C ALA A 445 7.82 -5.29 -21.09
N GLY A 446 7.46 -5.78 -22.28
CA GLY A 446 6.11 -6.25 -22.58
C GLY A 446 5.71 -7.48 -21.77
N GLN A 447 6.64 -8.40 -21.52
CA GLN A 447 6.41 -9.54 -20.63
C GLN A 447 6.14 -9.09 -19.19
N ALA A 448 6.84 -8.07 -18.70
CA ALA A 448 6.60 -7.48 -17.39
C ALA A 448 5.21 -6.84 -17.35
N ALA A 449 4.89 -5.95 -18.30
CA ALA A 449 3.57 -5.33 -18.41
C ALA A 449 2.43 -6.37 -18.50
N TRP A 450 2.62 -7.46 -19.24
CA TRP A 450 1.66 -8.56 -19.37
C TRP A 450 1.38 -9.28 -18.03
N GLN A 451 2.36 -9.32 -17.13
CA GLN A 451 2.20 -9.84 -15.78
C GLN A 451 1.55 -8.80 -14.87
N ASP A 452 2.02 -7.55 -14.93
CA ASP A 452 1.64 -6.46 -14.04
C ASP A 452 0.19 -5.98 -14.26
N LEU A 453 -0.24 -5.93 -15.53
CA LEU A 453 -1.62 -5.63 -15.92
C LEU A 453 -2.58 -6.83 -15.74
N GLY A 454 -2.06 -7.96 -15.26
CA GLY A 454 -2.85 -9.16 -14.98
C GLY A 454 -3.29 -9.93 -16.24
N CYS A 455 -2.81 -9.59 -17.43
CA CYS A 455 -3.15 -10.27 -18.68
C CYS A 455 -2.89 -11.78 -18.60
N ALA A 456 -1.75 -12.17 -18.02
CA ALA A 456 -1.37 -13.58 -17.78
C ALA A 456 -2.38 -14.37 -16.94
N GLY A 457 -3.20 -13.70 -16.13
CA GLY A 457 -4.22 -14.34 -15.28
C GLY A 457 -5.38 -14.92 -16.07
N CYS A 458 -5.71 -14.33 -17.22
CA CYS A 458 -6.78 -14.79 -18.10
C CYS A 458 -6.23 -15.47 -19.37
N HIS A 459 -5.11 -14.99 -19.90
CA HIS A 459 -4.50 -15.46 -21.14
C HIS A 459 -3.34 -16.43 -20.86
N ILE A 460 -3.70 -17.68 -20.55
CA ILE A 460 -2.75 -18.73 -20.19
C ILE A 460 -2.12 -19.33 -21.45
N VAL A 461 -0.79 -19.34 -21.51
CA VAL A 461 -0.01 -19.99 -22.57
C VAL A 461 -0.29 -21.49 -22.59
N GLY A 462 -0.77 -22.00 -23.72
CA GLY A 462 -1.24 -23.39 -23.86
C GLY A 462 -2.72 -23.61 -23.50
N GLY A 463 -3.44 -22.53 -23.16
CA GLY A 463 -4.88 -22.48 -22.99
C GLY A 463 -5.40 -22.83 -21.58
N GLY A 464 -6.72 -22.82 -21.43
CA GLY A 464 -7.42 -23.15 -20.18
C GLY A 464 -7.72 -21.97 -19.25
N GLY A 465 -7.36 -20.75 -19.65
CA GLY A 465 -7.74 -19.51 -18.95
C GLY A 465 -9.11 -18.97 -19.40
N ALA A 466 -9.57 -17.91 -18.73
CA ALA A 466 -10.80 -17.19 -19.07
C ALA A 466 -10.69 -16.37 -20.36
N GLY A 467 -9.46 -16.06 -20.81
CA GLY A 467 -9.17 -15.45 -22.10
C GLY A 467 -8.60 -16.46 -23.12
N PRO A 468 -8.48 -16.07 -24.40
CA PRO A 468 -7.86 -16.89 -25.43
C PRO A 468 -6.36 -17.13 -25.17
N ASP A 469 -5.88 -18.31 -25.58
CA ASP A 469 -4.46 -18.70 -25.53
C ASP A 469 -3.62 -17.76 -26.43
N PRO A 470 -2.58 -17.09 -25.89
CA PRO A 470 -1.74 -16.18 -26.67
C PRO A 470 -0.82 -16.92 -27.66
N THR A 471 -0.65 -18.24 -27.57
CA THR A 471 0.18 -19.01 -28.52
C THR A 471 -0.33 -18.86 -29.95
N GLY A 472 0.52 -18.44 -30.89
CA GLY A 472 0.15 -18.25 -32.29
C GLY A 472 -0.77 -17.05 -32.55
N VAL A 473 -0.81 -16.06 -31.63
CA VAL A 473 -1.73 -14.93 -31.71
C VAL A 473 -1.41 -13.98 -32.85
N TYR A 474 -0.14 -13.83 -33.21
CA TYR A 474 0.24 -12.90 -34.26
C TYR A 474 -0.13 -13.47 -35.65
N THR A 475 0.04 -14.76 -35.86
CA THR A 475 -0.45 -15.47 -37.06
C THR A 475 -1.96 -15.32 -37.22
N ARG A 476 -2.73 -15.33 -36.12
CA ARG A 476 -4.18 -15.06 -36.17
C ARG A 476 -4.47 -13.59 -36.50
N ALA A 477 -3.68 -12.67 -35.95
CA ALA A 477 -3.79 -11.26 -36.25
C ALA A 477 -3.49 -10.97 -37.73
N GLU A 478 -2.52 -11.66 -38.33
CA GLU A 478 -2.24 -11.60 -39.78
C GLU A 478 -3.45 -12.06 -40.60
N MET A 479 -4.08 -13.17 -40.22
CA MET A 479 -5.28 -13.67 -40.88
C MET A 479 -6.45 -12.68 -40.81
N HIS A 480 -6.66 -12.03 -39.65
CA HIS A 480 -7.69 -11.01 -39.49
C HIS A 480 -7.39 -9.75 -40.28
N ALA A 481 -6.13 -9.31 -40.30
CA ALA A 481 -5.73 -8.17 -41.12
C ALA A 481 -6.00 -8.41 -42.62
N GLU A 482 -5.76 -9.63 -43.11
CA GLU A 482 -6.10 -9.99 -44.50
C GLU A 482 -7.61 -10.09 -44.76
N GLU A 483 -8.39 -10.60 -43.80
CA GLU A 483 -9.85 -10.77 -43.93
C GLU A 483 -10.59 -9.43 -43.95
N ASP A 484 -10.19 -8.51 -43.08
CA ASP A 484 -10.86 -7.23 -42.85
C ASP A 484 -10.18 -6.03 -43.54
N ASP A 485 -9.15 -6.29 -44.37
CA ASP A 485 -8.39 -5.30 -45.16
C ASP A 485 -7.70 -4.23 -44.29
N TYR A 486 -7.19 -4.63 -43.12
CA TYR A 486 -6.40 -3.76 -42.24
C TYR A 486 -4.96 -3.58 -42.76
N GLU A 487 -4.36 -2.42 -42.50
CA GLU A 487 -2.99 -2.10 -42.95
C GLU A 487 -1.91 -2.94 -42.26
N SER A 488 -2.18 -3.46 -41.05
CA SER A 488 -1.21 -4.22 -40.26
C SER A 488 -1.90 -5.23 -39.33
N PRO A 489 -1.27 -6.41 -39.05
CA PRO A 489 -1.71 -7.34 -38.01
C PRO A 489 -1.86 -6.69 -36.62
N ARG A 490 -1.09 -5.62 -36.35
CA ARG A 490 -1.16 -4.89 -35.08
C ARG A 490 -2.51 -4.22 -34.86
N HIS A 491 -3.28 -3.92 -35.91
CA HIS A 491 -4.63 -3.35 -35.77
C HIS A 491 -5.52 -4.27 -34.92
N TYR A 492 -5.54 -5.56 -35.24
CA TYR A 492 -6.31 -6.56 -34.50
C TYR A 492 -5.88 -6.65 -33.02
N LEU A 493 -4.56 -6.62 -32.76
CA LEU A 493 -4.04 -6.71 -31.40
C LEU A 493 -4.38 -5.45 -30.57
N VAL A 494 -4.21 -4.26 -31.15
CA VAL A 494 -4.56 -2.99 -30.49
C VAL A 494 -6.05 -2.94 -30.21
N GLU A 495 -6.90 -3.21 -31.20
CA GLU A 495 -8.35 -3.24 -31.04
C GLU A 495 -8.79 -4.23 -29.95
N SER A 496 -8.19 -5.42 -29.93
CA SER A 496 -8.49 -6.44 -28.89
C SER A 496 -8.12 -5.99 -27.47
N ILE A 497 -7.12 -5.11 -27.33
CA ILE A 497 -6.65 -4.60 -26.03
C ILE A 497 -7.51 -3.41 -25.57
N VAL A 498 -7.67 -2.39 -26.42
CA VAL A 498 -8.36 -1.15 -26.03
C VAL A 498 -9.88 -1.21 -26.22
N LEU A 499 -10.38 -2.12 -27.05
CA LEU A 499 -11.81 -2.37 -27.31
C LEU A 499 -12.13 -3.88 -27.29
N PRO A 500 -12.00 -4.59 -26.16
CA PRO A 500 -12.05 -6.06 -26.14
C PRO A 500 -13.39 -6.69 -26.55
N ASN A 501 -14.49 -5.93 -26.51
CA ASN A 501 -15.79 -6.39 -26.98
C ASN A 501 -16.04 -6.11 -28.48
N ALA A 502 -15.16 -5.39 -29.17
CA ALA A 502 -15.26 -5.17 -30.62
C ALA A 502 -15.09 -6.49 -31.39
N PHE A 503 -14.25 -7.37 -30.86
CA PHE A 503 -14.02 -8.70 -31.40
C PHE A 503 -13.94 -9.76 -30.29
N LEU A 504 -14.86 -10.74 -30.34
CA LEU A 504 -14.86 -11.87 -29.40
C LEU A 504 -14.36 -13.12 -30.12
N ALA A 505 -13.19 -13.60 -29.72
CA ALA A 505 -12.58 -14.80 -30.29
C ALA A 505 -13.50 -16.03 -30.19
N GLU A 506 -13.41 -16.92 -31.18
CA GLU A 506 -14.10 -18.21 -31.20
C GLU A 506 -13.10 -19.35 -31.08
N VAL A 507 -13.31 -20.26 -30.12
CA VAL A 507 -12.49 -21.45 -29.93
C VAL A 507 -13.39 -22.69 -29.97
N ASN A 508 -13.09 -23.62 -30.89
CA ASN A 508 -13.84 -24.87 -31.07
C ASN A 508 -15.35 -24.70 -31.30
N GLY A 509 -15.79 -23.64 -31.98
CA GLY A 509 -17.21 -23.39 -32.23
C GLY A 509 -17.95 -22.68 -31.08
N VAL A 510 -17.22 -22.21 -30.06
CA VAL A 510 -17.76 -21.49 -28.90
C VAL A 510 -17.09 -20.13 -28.80
N GLN A 511 -17.90 -19.07 -28.79
CA GLN A 511 -17.44 -17.69 -28.65
C GLN A 511 -17.24 -17.34 -27.17
N TYR A 512 -16.21 -16.55 -26.86
CA TYR A 512 -16.01 -15.98 -25.52
C TYR A 512 -17.13 -14.99 -25.17
N ALA A 513 -17.44 -14.87 -23.88
CA ALA A 513 -18.48 -13.97 -23.40
C ALA A 513 -18.00 -12.51 -23.36
N GLU A 514 -18.91 -11.57 -23.65
CA GLU A 514 -18.68 -10.14 -23.48
C GLU A 514 -18.35 -9.80 -22.02
N GLY A 515 -17.50 -8.79 -21.81
CA GLY A 515 -17.17 -8.26 -20.48
C GLY A 515 -16.24 -9.13 -19.63
N VAL A 516 -15.70 -10.22 -20.20
CA VAL A 516 -14.67 -11.04 -19.53
C VAL A 516 -13.32 -10.33 -19.48
N MET A 517 -12.95 -9.63 -20.56
CA MET A 517 -11.75 -8.78 -20.60
C MET A 517 -12.11 -7.34 -20.18
N PRO A 518 -11.38 -6.74 -19.22
CA PRO A 518 -11.62 -5.36 -18.77
C PRO A 518 -11.63 -4.35 -19.93
N GLN A 519 -12.57 -3.41 -19.90
CA GLN A 519 -12.80 -2.44 -20.99
C GLN A 519 -12.06 -1.11 -20.80
N ASN A 520 -11.11 -1.04 -19.88
CA ASN A 520 -10.48 0.21 -19.43
C ASN A 520 -8.97 0.25 -19.69
N PHE A 521 -8.42 -0.64 -20.52
CA PHE A 521 -6.99 -0.60 -20.85
C PHE A 521 -6.59 0.63 -21.68
N GLY A 522 -7.52 1.23 -22.43
CA GLY A 522 -7.28 2.51 -23.09
C GLY A 522 -6.95 3.64 -22.11
N ASP A 523 -7.53 3.61 -20.91
CA ASP A 523 -7.29 4.60 -19.85
C ASP A 523 -6.06 4.25 -18.99
N GLN A 524 -5.55 3.03 -19.11
CA GLN A 524 -4.46 2.51 -18.29
C GLN A 524 -3.12 2.44 -19.03
N LEU A 525 -3.10 2.37 -20.36
CA LEU A 525 -1.86 2.18 -21.09
C LEU A 525 -1.35 3.51 -21.61
N ASP A 526 -0.05 3.77 -21.48
CA ASP A 526 0.65 4.71 -22.36
C ASP A 526 1.08 4.01 -23.67
N ILE A 527 1.47 4.80 -24.67
CA ILE A 527 1.83 4.28 -25.99
C ILE A 527 3.07 3.38 -25.98
N VAL A 528 4.02 3.63 -25.08
CA VAL A 528 5.26 2.86 -24.97
C VAL A 528 4.96 1.48 -24.39
N THR A 529 4.17 1.42 -23.32
CA THR A 529 3.70 0.20 -22.68
C THR A 529 2.86 -0.63 -23.65
N LEU A 530 1.96 0.00 -24.41
CA LEU A 530 1.21 -0.67 -25.47
C LEU A 530 2.16 -1.27 -26.52
N SER A 531 3.18 -0.53 -26.99
CA SER A 531 4.17 -1.03 -27.96
C SER A 531 4.94 -2.26 -27.45
N ASN A 532 5.30 -2.24 -26.16
CA ASN A 532 6.03 -3.33 -25.52
C ASN A 532 5.14 -4.59 -25.39
N LEU A 533 3.86 -4.43 -25.01
CA LEU A 533 2.88 -5.52 -24.99
C LEU A 533 2.70 -6.15 -26.38
N ILE A 534 2.61 -5.34 -27.43
CA ILE A 534 2.52 -5.82 -28.81
C ILE A 534 3.78 -6.63 -29.18
N ALA A 535 4.97 -6.13 -28.89
CA ALA A 535 6.22 -6.85 -29.15
C ALA A 535 6.31 -8.18 -28.38
N TYR A 536 5.77 -8.24 -27.16
CA TYR A 536 5.67 -9.49 -26.41
C TYR A 536 4.67 -10.47 -27.03
N LEU A 537 3.49 -9.99 -27.47
CA LEU A 537 2.51 -10.81 -28.17
C LEU A 537 3.03 -11.37 -29.49
N GLU A 538 3.82 -10.58 -30.22
CA GLU A 538 4.54 -10.99 -31.43
C GLU A 538 5.53 -12.13 -31.17
N SER A 539 6.01 -12.29 -29.93
CA SER A 539 6.98 -13.35 -29.57
C SER A 539 6.36 -14.75 -29.40
N PHE A 540 5.03 -14.86 -29.38
CA PHE A 540 4.31 -16.14 -29.18
C PHE A 540 4.09 -16.96 -30.45
N ASP A 541 4.72 -16.57 -31.56
CA ASP A 541 4.64 -17.22 -32.87
C ASP A 541 5.85 -18.10 -33.23
#